data_AF-A0A5B9D2W5-F1
#
_entry.id   AF-A0A5B9D2W5-F1
#
_cell.length_a   1.000
_cell.length_b   1.000
_cell.length_c   1.000
_cell.angle_alpha   90.00
_cell.angle_beta   90.00
_cell.angle_gamma   90.00
#
_symmetry.space_group_name_H-M   'P 1'
#
loop_
_entity.id
_entity.type
_entity.pdbx_description
1 polymer ?
#
loop_
_entity_poly.entity_id
_entity_poly.type
_entity_poly.pdbx_seq_one_letter_code
_entity_poly.pdbx_strand_id
1 'polypeptide(L)' 'MMGWMKKNLMITGAALTAFFIALAKAFRLGKKLEQQKQTEKMLKSSTIRLEVENEINQKNDADVRAALNNWLRDKNNQ' A
#
# COMPACT_ATOMS: atom_id res chain seq x y z
N MET A 1 -21.79 49.89 19.35
CA MET A 1 -20.44 49.41 18.96
C MET A 1 -20.21 47.93 19.29
N MET A 2 -20.48 47.50 20.54
CA MET A 2 -20.22 46.12 21.02
C MET A 2 -20.95 45.01 20.24
N GLY A 3 -22.22 45.21 19.85
CA GLY A 3 -22.99 44.22 19.08
C GLY A 3 -22.46 43.97 17.66
N TRP A 4 -21.87 44.99 17.02
CA TRP A 4 -21.32 44.87 15.67
C TRP A 4 -19.99 44.09 15.68
N MET A 5 -19.13 44.36 16.67
CA MET A 5 -17.94 43.54 16.93
C MET A 5 -18.30 42.08 17.19
N LYS A 6 -19.29 41.82 18.05
CA LYS A 6 -19.70 40.44 18.40
C LYS A 6 -20.21 39.66 17.19
N LYS A 7 -20.98 40.32 16.31
CA LYS A 7 -21.50 39.72 15.07
C LYS A 7 -20.37 39.39 14.09
N ASN A 8 -19.40 40.28 13.91
CA ASN A 8 -18.24 40.00 13.06
C ASN A 8 -17.38 38.88 13.63
N LEU A 9 -17.15 38.86 14.94
CA LEU A 9 -16.40 37.79 15.61
C LEU A 9 -17.06 36.42 15.40
N MET A 10 -18.39 36.35 15.49
CA MET A 10 -19.15 35.12 15.21
C MET A 10 -19.02 34.69 13.74
N ILE A 11 -19.11 35.61 12.80
CA ILE A 11 -18.99 35.31 11.36
C ILE A 11 -17.57 34.82 11.03
N THR A 12 -16.54 35.51 11.53
CA THR A 12 -15.15 35.11 11.32
C THR A 12 -14.86 33.76 11.97
N GLY A 13 -15.36 33.50 13.18
CA GLY A 13 -15.23 32.21 13.85
C GLY A 13 -15.89 31.06 13.08
N ALA A 14 -17.09 31.29 12.54
CA ALA A 14 -17.79 30.31 11.71
C ALA A 14 -17.01 30.01 10.40
N ALA A 15 -16.50 31.05 9.73
CA ALA A 15 -15.69 30.91 8.53
C ALA A 15 -14.38 30.15 8.80
N LEU A 16 -13.69 30.46 9.91
CA LEU A 16 -12.47 29.76 10.31
C LEU A 16 -12.75 28.27 10.59
N THR A 17 -13.84 27.98 11.28
CA THR A 17 -14.23 26.60 11.61
C THR A 17 -14.51 25.80 10.34
N ALA A 18 -15.26 26.37 9.40
CA ALA A 18 -15.52 25.74 8.11
C ALA A 18 -14.22 25.48 7.31
N PHE A 19 -13.29 26.45 7.33
CA PHE A 19 -11.98 26.32 6.68
C PHE A 19 -11.16 25.15 7.25
N PHE A 20 -11.04 25.06 8.58
CA PHE A 20 -10.28 23.98 9.21
C PHE A 20 -10.94 22.60 9.02
N ILE A 21 -12.27 22.53 9.02
CA ILE A 21 -12.99 21.28 8.70
C ILE A 21 -12.69 20.82 7.27
N ALA A 22 -12.72 21.74 6.31
CA ALA A 22 -12.38 21.44 4.91
C ALA A 22 -10.93 20.97 4.78
N LEU A 23 -10.00 21.66 5.45
CA LEU A 23 -8.58 21.31 5.47
C LEU A 23 -8.35 19.91 6.06
N ALA A 24 -8.92 19.62 7.24
CA ALA A 24 -8.81 18.31 7.87
C ALA A 24 -9.36 17.17 6.99
N LYS A 25 -10.46 17.42 6.27
CA LYS A 25 -11.02 16.44 5.32
C LYS A 25 -10.08 16.21 4.13
N ALA A 26 -9.50 17.27 3.56
CA ALA A 26 -8.55 17.16 2.46
C ALA A 26 -7.28 16.39 2.88
N PHE A 27 -6.72 16.70 4.05
CA PHE A 27 -5.56 15.98 4.59
C PHE A 27 -5.87 14.52 4.92
N ARG A 28 -7.05 14.23 5.48
CA ARG A 28 -7.46 12.84 5.76
C ARG A 28 -7.65 12.03 4.48
N LEU A 29 -8.18 12.64 3.41
CA LEU A 29 -8.29 11.99 2.10
C LEU A 29 -6.91 11.73 1.49
N GLY A 30 -5.99 12.70 1.54
CA GLY A 30 -4.62 12.53 1.08
C GLY A 30 -3.89 11.41 1.83
N LYS A 31 -4.00 11.39 3.17
CA LYS A 31 -3.39 10.35 4.01
C LYS A 31 -3.98 8.96 3.75
N LYS A 32 -5.30 8.87 3.52
CA LYS A 32 -5.96 7.60 3.20
C LYS A 32 -5.51 7.05 1.83
N LEU A 33 -5.33 7.92 0.83
CA LEU A 33 -4.79 7.54 -0.47
C LEU A 33 -3.35 7.02 -0.36
N GLU A 34 -2.52 7.67 0.46
CA GLU A 34 -1.14 7.24 0.68
C GLU A 34 -1.05 5.91 1.43
N GLN A 35 -1.86 5.73 2.48
CA GLN A 35 -1.97 4.45 3.20
C GLN A 35 -2.49 3.34 2.29
N GLN A 36 -3.53 3.61 1.48
CA GLN A 36 -4.06 2.63 0.54
C GLN A 36 -2.98 2.19 -0.45
N LYS A 37 -2.21 3.14 -1.01
CA LYS A 37 -1.11 2.82 -1.94
C LYS A 37 0.00 1.99 -1.27
N GLN A 38 0.30 2.23 -0.01
CA GLN A 38 1.25 1.42 0.75
C GLN A 38 0.71 0.01 1.05
N THR A 39 -0.54 -0.10 1.50
CA THR A 39 -1.20 -1.39 1.75
C THR A 39 -1.33 -2.20 0.47
N GLU A 40 -1.67 -1.58 -0.66
CA GLU A 40 -1.81 -2.24 -1.95
C GLU A 40 -0.45 -2.75 -2.47
N LYS A 41 0.62 -1.96 -2.30
CA LYS A 41 2.00 -2.42 -2.58
C LYS A 41 2.40 -3.59 -1.69
N MET A 42 2.09 -3.53 -0.39
CA MET A 42 2.41 -4.60 0.56
C MET A 42 1.63 -5.88 0.23
N LEU A 43 0.34 -5.76 -0.07
CA LEU A 43 -0.51 -6.87 -0.49
C LEU A 43 0.01 -7.51 -1.78
N LYS A 44 0.35 -6.71 -2.80
CA LYS A 44 0.91 -7.22 -4.05
C LYS A 44 2.24 -7.95 -3.83
N SER A 45 3.09 -7.45 -2.94
CA SER A 45 4.33 -8.11 -2.56
C SER A 45 4.10 -9.45 -1.84
N SER A 46 3.10 -9.52 -0.96
CA SER A 46 2.75 -10.75 -0.25
C SER A 46 2.12 -11.78 -1.19
N THR A 47 1.28 -11.36 -2.14
CA THR A 47 0.71 -12.25 -3.17
C THR A 47 1.81 -12.84 -4.04
N ILE A 48 2.76 -12.03 -4.52
CA ILE A 48 3.88 -12.55 -5.33
C ILE A 48 4.73 -13.54 -4.52
N ARG A 49 5.02 -13.24 -3.24
CA ARG A 49 5.75 -14.19 -2.38
C ARG A 49 5.00 -15.51 -2.20
N LEU A 50 3.69 -15.46 -1.98
CA LEU A 50 2.85 -16.64 -1.79
C LEU A 50 2.71 -17.46 -3.09
N GLU A 51 2.64 -16.79 -4.24
CA GLU A 51 2.63 -17.45 -5.55
C GLU A 51 3.96 -18.14 -5.85
N VAL A 52 5.09 -17.48 -5.57
CA VAL A 52 6.42 -18.08 -5.69
C VAL A 52 6.59 -19.26 -4.74
N GLU A 53 6.17 -19.13 -3.47
CA GLU A 53 6.22 -20.25 -2.51
C GLU A 53 5.33 -21.41 -2.94
N ASN A 54 4.14 -21.13 -3.50
CA ASN A 54 3.27 -22.16 -4.05
C ASN A 54 3.88 -22.85 -5.28
N GLU A 55 4.56 -22.11 -6.17
CA GLU A 55 5.27 -22.69 -7.32
C GLU A 55 6.45 -23.56 -6.87
N ILE A 56 7.23 -23.10 -5.89
CA ILE A 56 8.32 -23.89 -5.29
C ILE A 56 7.77 -25.15 -4.61
N ASN A 57 6.65 -25.03 -3.90
CA ASN A 57 6.02 -26.17 -3.23
C ASN A 57 5.35 -27.15 -4.21
N GLN A 58 4.87 -26.66 -5.37
CA GLN A 58 4.38 -27.52 -6.46
C GLN A 58 5.50 -28.23 -7.21
N LYS A 59 6.72 -27.67 -7.23
CA LYS A 59 7.91 -28.39 -7.72
C LYS A 59 8.23 -29.49 -6.72
N ASN A 60 7.81 -30.71 -7.07
CA ASN A 60 8.14 -31.90 -6.30
C ASN A 60 9.68 -32.05 -6.24
N ASP A 61 10.20 -32.45 -5.09
CA ASP A 61 11.64 -32.69 -4.86
C ASP A 61 12.24 -33.65 -5.91
N ALA A 62 11.42 -34.58 -6.41
CA ALA A 62 11.77 -35.49 -7.51
C ALA A 62 12.05 -34.77 -8.84
N ASP A 63 11.31 -33.73 -9.19
CA ASP A 63 11.52 -32.93 -10.40
C ASP A 63 12.77 -32.06 -10.28
N VAL A 64 13.01 -31.49 -9.11
CA VAL A 64 14.23 -30.72 -8.82
C VAL A 64 15.46 -31.64 -8.93
N ARG A 65 15.38 -32.85 -8.38
CA ARG A 65 16.45 -33.85 -8.49
C ARG A 65 16.64 -34.34 -9.92
N ALA A 66 15.58 -34.54 -10.69
CA ALA A 66 15.68 -34.90 -12.10
C ALA A 66 16.33 -33.80 -12.94
N ALA A 67 15.96 -32.54 -12.73
CA ALA A 67 16.56 -31.38 -13.40
C ALA A 67 18.05 -31.24 -13.06
N LEU A 68 18.42 -31.41 -11.79
CA LEU A 68 19.82 -31.37 -11.35
C LEU A 68 20.65 -32.50 -11.98
N ASN A 69 20.09 -33.71 -12.05
CA ASN A 69 20.77 -34.85 -12.65
C ASN A 69 20.99 -34.64 -14.15
N ASN A 70 20.00 -34.10 -14.86
CA ASN A 70 20.12 -33.76 -16.27
C ASN A 70 21.19 -32.68 -16.50
N TRP A 71 21.24 -31.64 -15.66
CA TRP A 71 22.26 -30.60 -15.77
C TRP A 71 23.67 -31.14 -15.53
N LEU A 72 23.88 -31.96 -14.50
CA LEU A 72 25.17 -32.61 -14.24
C LEU A 72 25.62 -33.49 -15.40
N ARG A 73 24.69 -34.22 -16.01
CA ARG A 73 24.97 -35.11 -17.13
C ARG A 73 25.29 -34.35 -18.41
N ASP A 74 24.65 -33.22 -18.66
CA ASP A 74 24.94 -32.34 -19.79
C ASP A 74 26.32 -31.68 -19.63
N LYS A 75 26.67 -31.25 -18.42
CA LYS A 75 27.99 -30.68 -18.10
C LYS A 75 29.15 -31.66 -18.24
N ASN A 76 28.92 -32.94 -17.97
CA ASN A 76 29.94 -33.99 -18.09
C ASN A 76 30.07 -34.54 -19.52
N ASN A 77 29.15 -34.17 -20.41
CA ASN A 77 29.17 -34.56 -21.83
C ASN A 77 29.70 -33.42 -22.74
N GLN A 78 30.18 -32.31 -22.16
CA GLN A 78 31.00 -31.28 -22.81
C GLN A 78 32.48 -31.49 -22.43
#